data_AF-A0A0L7K2N7-F1
#
_entry.id   AF-A0A0L7K2N7-F1
#
_cell.length_a   1.000
_cell.length_b   1.000
_cell.length_c   1.000
_cell.angle_alpha   90.00
_cell.angle_beta   90.00
_cell.angle_gamma   90.00
#
_symmetry.space_group_name_H-M   'P 1'
#
loop_
_entity.id
_entity.type
_entity.pdbx_description
1 polymer ?
#
loop_
_entity_poly.entity_id
_entity_poly.type
_entity_poly.pdbx_seq_one_letter_code
_entity_poly.pdbx_strand_id
1 'polypeptide(L)'
;VWHCGRHNEDKKALNKAIVELKELINNAKNATLTLHLESLTATKSTNYSLWKATSNFNQPKRTRPPLRLADAKWARTAQQRVDAFANHLAEVFKPNDGTGC
;
A
#
# COMPACT_ATOMS: atom_id res chain seq x y z
N VAL A 1 17.71 -27.90 -15.84
CA VAL A 1 17.26 -29.27 -16.19
C VAL A 1 15.91 -29.28 -16.92
N TRP A 2 14.80 -28.68 -16.43
CA TRP A 2 13.56 -28.57 -17.27
C TRP A 2 13.68 -27.60 -18.47
N HIS A 3 14.46 -26.52 -18.33
CA HIS A 3 14.74 -25.57 -19.43
C HIS A 3 15.51 -26.19 -20.60
N CYS A 4 16.20 -27.31 -20.39
CA CYS A 4 17.05 -27.96 -21.39
C CYS A 4 16.39 -29.20 -22.03
N GLY A 5 15.51 -29.89 -21.31
CA GLY A 5 15.00 -31.22 -21.72
C GLY A 5 13.52 -31.31 -22.12
N ARG A 6 12.74 -30.21 -22.13
CA ARG A 6 11.28 -30.27 -22.36
C ARG A 6 10.53 -31.24 -21.42
N HIS A 7 11.04 -31.44 -20.20
CA HIS A 7 10.35 -32.22 -19.16
C HIS A 7 9.35 -31.33 -18.41
N ASN A 8 8.10 -31.33 -18.88
CA ASN A 8 6.99 -30.57 -18.28
C ASN A 8 6.60 -31.10 -16.88
N GLU A 9 6.78 -32.39 -16.62
CA GLU A 9 6.53 -33.01 -15.32
C GLU A 9 7.42 -32.44 -14.22
N ASP A 10 8.71 -32.21 -14.50
CA ASP A 10 9.64 -31.59 -13.54
C ASP A 10 9.20 -30.16 -13.18
N LYS A 11 8.71 -29.40 -14.16
CA LYS A 11 8.17 -28.04 -13.94
C LYS A 11 6.91 -28.10 -13.07
N LYS A 12 6.04 -29.07 -13.31
CA LYS A 12 4.80 -29.27 -12.54
C LYS A 12 5.12 -29.66 -11.09
N ALA A 13 6.04 -30.59 -10.89
CA ALA A 13 6.52 -31.00 -9.57
C ALA A 13 7.15 -29.82 -8.81
N LEU A 14 8.00 -29.02 -9.49
CA LEU A 14 8.61 -27.83 -8.90
C LEU A 14 7.57 -26.77 -8.51
N ASN A 15 6.63 -26.46 -9.40
CA ASN A 15 5.57 -25.49 -9.11
C ASN A 15 4.69 -25.94 -7.94
N LYS A 16 4.37 -27.24 -7.88
CA LYS A 16 3.64 -27.84 -6.76
C LYS A 16 4.41 -27.65 -5.44
N ALA A 17 5.69 -28.03 -5.41
CA ALA A 17 6.54 -27.84 -4.23
C ALA A 17 6.66 -26.36 -3.81
N ILE A 18 6.74 -25.43 -4.77
CA ILE A 18 6.76 -23.99 -4.49
C ILE A 18 5.45 -23.52 -3.85
N VAL A 19 4.30 -23.98 -4.35
CA VAL A 19 2.98 -23.63 -3.79
C VAL A 19 2.85 -24.20 -2.38
N GLU A 20 3.16 -25.49 -2.19
CA GLU A 20 3.14 -26.14 -0.88
C GLU A 20 4.04 -25.43 0.13
N LEU A 21 5.24 -25.05 -0.27
CA LEU A 21 6.15 -24.30 0.59
C LEU A 21 5.58 -22.93 0.98
N LYS A 22 4.98 -22.20 0.03
CA LYS A 22 4.34 -20.90 0.31
C LYS A 22 3.19 -21.05 1.29
N GLU A 23 2.36 -22.08 1.11
CA GLU A 23 1.25 -22.38 2.00
C GLU A 23 1.73 -22.72 3.42
N LEU A 24 2.75 -23.58 3.55
CA LEU A 24 3.34 -23.93 4.85
C LEU A 24 3.91 -22.70 5.56
N ILE A 25 4.65 -21.85 4.85
CA ILE A 25 5.18 -20.60 5.41
C ILE A 25 4.03 -19.68 5.86
N ASN A 26 2.97 -19.57 5.06
CA ASN A 26 1.84 -18.73 5.40
C ASN A 26 1.08 -19.27 6.62
N ASN A 27 0.88 -20.58 6.69
CA ASN A 27 0.23 -21.25 7.81
C ASN A 27 1.02 -21.07 9.11
N ALA A 28 2.35 -21.24 9.07
CA ALA A 28 3.21 -21.01 10.24
C ALA A 28 3.16 -19.55 10.73
N LYS A 29 3.18 -18.59 9.80
CA LYS A 29 3.03 -17.15 10.11
C LYS A 29 1.67 -16.86 10.73
N ASN A 30 0.59 -17.40 10.16
CA ASN A 30 -0.77 -17.22 10.66
C ASN A 30 -0.93 -17.84 12.05
N ALA A 31 -0.41 -19.04 12.29
CA ALA A 31 -0.45 -19.66 13.61
C ALA A 31 0.25 -18.81 14.67
N THR A 32 1.44 -18.29 14.36
CA THR A 32 2.18 -17.39 15.25
C THR A 32 1.41 -16.09 15.51
N LEU A 33 0.80 -15.52 14.46
CA LEU A 33 -0.01 -14.32 14.56
C LEU A 33 -1.25 -14.56 15.43
N THR A 34 -1.96 -15.67 15.24
CA THR A 34 -3.16 -16.02 16.03
C THR A 34 -2.81 -16.12 17.50
N LEU A 35 -1.75 -16.87 17.86
CA LEU A 35 -1.29 -16.98 19.25
C LEU A 35 -0.94 -15.61 19.86
N HIS A 36 -0.28 -14.75 19.08
CA HIS A 36 0.01 -13.39 19.53
C HIS A 36 -1.26 -12.58 19.76
N LEU A 37 -2.22 -12.60 18.82
CA LEU A 37 -3.47 -11.86 18.94
C LEU A 37 -4.34 -12.35 20.11
N GLU A 38 -4.38 -13.66 20.36
CA GLU A 38 -5.07 -14.26 21.51
C GLU A 38 -4.50 -13.80 22.85
N SER A 39 -3.20 -13.47 22.89
CA SER A 39 -2.56 -12.92 24.09
C SER A 39 -2.88 -11.44 24.36
N LEU A 40 -3.50 -10.73 23.41
CA LEU A 40 -3.80 -9.31 23.49
C LEU A 40 -5.24 -9.03 23.93
N THR A 41 -5.48 -7.86 24.51
CA THR A 41 -6.78 -7.48 25.08
C THR A 41 -7.28 -6.15 24.53
N ALA A 42 -8.60 -6.01 24.42
CA ALA A 42 -9.29 -4.82 23.92
C ALA A 42 -9.56 -3.76 25.00
N THR A 43 -9.02 -3.93 26.21
CA THR A 43 -9.38 -3.13 27.39
C THR A 43 -8.45 -1.93 27.57
N LYS A 44 -8.94 -0.89 28.25
CA LYS A 44 -8.16 0.30 28.63
C LYS A 44 -6.98 -0.02 29.56
N SER A 45 -7.10 -1.04 30.42
CA SER A 45 -6.05 -1.48 31.36
C SER A 45 -4.77 -1.93 30.65
N THR A 46 -4.90 -2.49 29.46
CA THR A 46 -3.79 -2.90 28.59
C THR A 46 -3.56 -1.92 27.46
N ASN A 47 -4.08 -0.70 27.59
CA ASN A 47 -3.91 0.39 26.63
C ASN A 47 -4.32 -0.01 25.21
N TYR A 48 -5.42 -0.78 25.09
CA TYR A 48 -5.99 -1.24 23.81
C TYR A 48 -4.95 -1.94 22.91
N SER A 49 -4.10 -2.78 23.51
CA SER A 49 -2.98 -3.46 22.83
C SER A 49 -3.42 -4.22 21.56
N LEU A 50 -4.59 -4.88 21.58
CA LEU A 50 -5.15 -5.55 20.40
C LEU A 50 -5.44 -4.58 19.25
N TRP A 51 -6.06 -3.43 19.55
CA TRP A 51 -6.35 -2.40 18.54
C TRP A 51 -5.04 -1.82 17.98
N LYS A 52 -4.05 -1.54 18.83
CA LYS A 52 -2.76 -1.02 18.38
C LYS A 52 -2.05 -1.98 17.43
N ALA A 53 -2.01 -3.27 17.78
CA ALA A 53 -1.40 -4.30 16.96
C ALA A 53 -2.08 -4.47 15.59
N THR A 54 -3.41 -4.30 15.54
CA THR A 54 -4.22 -4.54 14.33
C THR A 54 -4.55 -3.28 13.52
N SER A 55 -4.34 -2.09 14.07
CA SER A 55 -4.74 -0.79 13.49
C SER A 55 -4.20 -0.55 12.07
N ASN A 56 -3.04 -1.11 11.75
CA ASN A 56 -2.38 -0.94 10.46
C ASN A 56 -2.75 -2.02 9.42
N PHE A 57 -3.50 -3.07 9.81
CA PHE A 57 -3.74 -4.23 8.92
C PHE A 57 -4.66 -3.90 7.75
N ASN A 58 -5.66 -3.04 7.96
CA ASN A 58 -6.65 -2.65 6.95
C ASN A 58 -6.55 -1.18 6.55
N GLN A 59 -5.37 -0.58 6.68
CA GLN A 59 -5.22 0.83 6.36
C GLN A 59 -5.43 1.05 4.85
N PRO A 60 -6.39 1.89 4.43
CA PRO A 60 -6.55 2.22 3.03
C PRO A 60 -5.22 2.74 2.48
N LYS A 61 -4.73 2.13 1.40
CA LYS A 61 -3.54 2.66 0.73
C LYS A 61 -3.85 4.09 0.32
N ARG A 62 -3.06 5.04 0.81
CA ARG A 62 -3.18 6.45 0.40
C ARG A 62 -2.88 6.53 -1.09
N THR A 63 -3.93 6.54 -1.90
CA THR A 63 -3.82 6.77 -3.33
C THR A 63 -3.35 8.20 -3.53
N ARG A 64 -2.21 8.37 -4.22
CA ARG A 64 -1.77 9.68 -4.68
C ARG A 64 -2.45 9.92 -6.03
N PRO A 65 -3.48 10.79 -6.12
CA PRO A 65 -4.16 11.01 -7.38
C PRO A 65 -3.19 11.62 -8.39
N PRO A 66 -3.33 11.29 -9.68
CA PRO A 66 -2.54 11.93 -10.72
C PRO A 66 -2.90 13.42 -10.79
N LEU A 67 -1.87 14.28 -10.92
CA LEU A 67 -2.06 15.72 -11.04
C LEU A 67 -2.18 16.12 -12.52
N ARG A 68 -3.10 17.03 -12.84
CA ARG A 68 -3.21 17.64 -14.16
C ARG A 68 -2.38 18.91 -14.21
N LEU A 69 -1.69 19.13 -15.32
CA LEU A 69 -1.10 20.42 -15.67
C LEU A 69 -2.17 21.34 -16.25
N ALA A 70 -1.84 22.62 -16.38
CA ALA A 70 -2.66 23.63 -17.07
C ALA A 70 -3.05 23.18 -18.50
N ASP A 71 -2.15 22.51 -19.21
CA ASP A 71 -2.37 21.99 -20.57
C ASP A 71 -3.28 20.75 -20.64
N ALA A 72 -4.05 20.45 -19.58
CA ALA A 72 -4.90 19.27 -19.43
C ALA A 72 -4.20 17.90 -19.49
N LYS A 73 -2.86 17.87 -19.65
CA LYS A 73 -1.99 16.69 -19.60
C LYS A 73 -1.69 16.25 -18.17
N TRP A 74 -1.26 15.01 -17.98
CA TRP A 74 -0.89 14.45 -16.67
C TRP A 74 0.57 14.73 -16.30
N ALA A 75 0.82 15.05 -15.03
CA ALA A 75 2.15 15.26 -14.48
C ALA A 75 2.87 13.92 -14.25
N ARG A 76 3.84 13.63 -15.12
CA ARG A 76 4.58 12.37 -15.15
C ARG A 76 5.83 12.42 -14.28
N THR A 77 6.51 13.56 -14.24
CA THR A 77 7.75 13.74 -13.45
C THR A 77 7.47 14.38 -12.09
N ALA A 78 8.40 14.21 -11.15
CA ALA A 78 8.31 14.86 -9.83
C ALA A 78 8.27 16.39 -9.98
N GLN A 79 9.11 16.95 -10.85
CA GLN A 79 9.16 18.39 -11.12
C GLN A 79 7.80 18.92 -11.63
N GLN A 80 7.20 18.25 -12.63
CA GLN A 80 5.89 18.63 -13.15
C GLN A 80 4.80 18.64 -12.08
N ARG A 81 4.88 17.74 -11.09
CA ARG A 81 3.92 17.71 -9.97
C ARG A 81 4.11 18.89 -9.03
N VAL A 82 5.36 19.24 -8.74
CA VAL A 82 5.69 20.41 -7.91
C VAL A 82 5.22 21.69 -8.59
N ASP A 83 5.54 21.85 -9.87
CA ASP A 83 5.17 23.04 -10.63
C ASP A 83 3.65 23.17 -10.76
N ALA A 84 2.94 22.08 -11.10
CA ALA A 84 1.48 22.08 -11.19
C ALA A 84 0.82 22.46 -9.86
N PHE A 85 1.36 21.99 -8.74
CA PHE A 85 0.85 22.32 -7.41
C PHE A 85 1.14 23.78 -7.03
N ALA A 86 2.36 24.27 -7.26
CA ALA A 86 2.74 25.65 -7.00
C ALA A 86 1.88 26.65 -7.81
N ASN A 87 1.68 26.36 -9.09
CA ASN A 87 0.83 27.18 -9.96
C ASN A 87 -0.62 27.21 -9.47
N HIS A 88 -1.17 26.08 -9.07
CA HIS A 88 -2.53 26.02 -8.52
C HIS A 88 -2.67 26.86 -7.24
N LEU A 89 -1.69 26.80 -6.33
CA LEU A 89 -1.69 27.64 -5.13
C LEU A 89 -1.65 29.13 -5.46
N ALA A 90 -0.79 29.54 -6.40
CA ALA A 90 -0.70 30.93 -6.82
C ALA A 90 -2.00 31.46 -7.46
N GLU A 91 -2.74 30.59 -8.16
CA GLU A 91 -4.01 30.95 -8.78
C GLU A 91 -5.15 31.08 -7.76
N VAL A 92 -5.24 30.15 -6.81
CA VAL A 92 -6.33 30.08 -5.82
C VAL A 92 -6.18 31.15 -4.74
N PHE A 93 -4.96 31.39 -4.29
CA PHE A 93 -4.67 32.31 -3.19
C PHE A 93 -4.27 33.70 -3.72
N LYS A 94 -5.24 34.42 -4.28
CA LYS A 94 -5.07 35.83 -4.69
C LYS A 94 -5.47 36.79 -3.56
N PRO A 95 -4.74 37.90 -3.35
CA PRO A 95 -5.16 38.94 -2.42
C PRO A 95 -6.56 39.46 -2.78
N ASN A 96 -7.38 39.78 -1.79
CA ASN A 96 -8.63 40.50 -2.01
C ASN A 96 -8.28 41.98 -2.29
N ASP A 97 -8.64 42.49 -3.47
CA ASP A 97 -8.30 43.85 -3.90
C ASP A 97 -9.02 44.95 -3.12
N GLY A 98 -9.91 44.60 -2.17
CA GLY A 98 -10.54 45.55 -1.25
C GLY A 98 -11.57 46.48 -1.90
N THR A 99 -11.80 46.37 -3.21
CA THR A 99 -12.75 47.20 -3.99
C THR A 99 -14.17 46.64 -4.04
N GLY A 100 -14.49 45.65 -3.20
CA GLY A 100 -15.82 45.06 -3.08
C GLY A 100 -16.50 45.49 -1.78
N CYS A 101 -16.94 46.75 -1.71
CA CYS A 101 -17.94 47.30 -0.80
C CYS A 101 -18.76 48.33 -1.58
#